data_AF-A0A7X9BG63-F1
#
_entry.id   AF-A0A7X9BG63-F1
#
_cell.length_a   1.000
_cell.length_b   1.000
_cell.length_c   1.000
_cell.angle_alpha   90.00
_cell.angle_beta   90.00
_cell.angle_gamma   90.00
#
_symmetry.space_group_name_H-M   'P 1'
#
loop_
_entity.id
_entity.type
_entity.pdbx_description
1 polymer ?
#
loop_
_entity_poly.entity_id
_entity_poly.type
_entity_poly.pdbx_seq_one_letter_code
_entity_poly.pdbx_strand_id
1 'polypeptide(L)'
;MKKYFLAVVIFMLMLSLHTNAFAATDSQPAIMLGDTRIEAGALVDKGNVYLPLRVVSEALGYEVKWSEKDRTISVVGSEKDIVIDLINYKVTANDHAYYTGDYTIFEDRIYMGTDFFSDNLGLRVRWDRQNNLIQLESVQENAISIKTIKEVSETDIIKITSQYPQIDGLVDQAVQDNINSVLKE
;
A
#
# COMPACT_ATOMS: atom_id res chain seq x y z
N MET A 1 29.91 54.37 -35.74
CA MET A 1 29.97 52.90 -35.65
C MET A 1 30.39 52.37 -34.28
N LYS A 2 31.47 52.88 -33.63
CA LYS A 2 31.91 52.40 -32.29
C LYS A 2 30.89 52.55 -31.14
N LYS A 3 30.00 53.55 -31.18
CA LYS A 3 29.01 53.84 -30.11
C LYS A 3 27.90 52.79 -30.01
N TYR A 4 27.46 52.27 -31.16
CA TYR A 4 26.42 51.24 -31.25
C TYR A 4 27.00 49.82 -31.08
N PHE A 5 28.30 49.65 -31.31
CA PHE A 5 29.01 48.39 -31.09
C PHE A 5 29.00 47.98 -29.61
N LEU A 6 29.22 48.93 -28.70
CA LEU A 6 29.20 48.66 -27.25
C LEU A 6 27.80 48.28 -26.75
N ALA A 7 26.74 48.89 -27.29
CA ALA A 7 25.35 48.58 -26.93
C ALA A 7 24.93 47.17 -27.38
N VAL A 8 25.36 46.73 -28.57
CA VAL A 8 25.09 45.38 -29.06
C VAL A 8 25.81 44.32 -28.23
N VAL A 9 27.04 44.59 -27.79
CA VAL A 9 27.80 43.68 -26.92
C VAL A 9 27.14 43.54 -25.55
N ILE A 10 26.61 44.61 -24.96
CA ILE A 10 25.90 44.57 -23.67
C ILE A 10 24.55 43.84 -23.82
N PHE A 11 23.84 44.05 -24.93
CA PHE A 11 22.59 43.35 -25.22
C PHE A 11 22.81 41.84 -25.45
N MET A 12 23.91 41.47 -26.12
CA MET A 12 24.33 40.05 -26.25
C MET A 12 24.76 39.44 -24.91
N LEU A 13 25.36 40.20 -24.00
CA LEU A 13 25.74 39.69 -22.68
C LEU A 13 24.51 39.35 -21.81
N MET A 14 23.45 40.15 -21.91
CA MET A 14 22.19 39.95 -21.16
C MET A 14 21.41 38.70 -21.61
N LEU A 15 21.63 38.22 -22.85
CA LEU A 15 21.03 36.98 -23.38
C LEU A 15 21.72 35.70 -22.89
N SER A 16 22.78 35.81 -22.09
CA SER A 16 23.56 34.66 -21.62
C SER A 16 23.20 34.17 -20.21
N LEU A 17 22.23 34.81 -19.54
CA LEU A 17 21.65 34.34 -18.29
C LEU A 17 20.70 33.15 -18.56
N HIS A 18 21.28 31.99 -18.84
CA HIS A 18 20.55 30.74 -18.85
C HIS A 18 20.33 30.35 -17.38
N THR A 19 19.10 30.45 -16.91
CA THR A 19 18.71 29.80 -15.65
C THR A 19 18.85 28.29 -15.86
N ASN A 20 19.83 27.67 -15.22
CA ASN A 20 19.83 26.21 -15.08
C ASN A 20 18.67 25.86 -14.16
N ALA A 21 17.56 25.39 -14.73
CA ALA A 21 16.55 24.70 -13.95
C ALA A 21 17.16 23.35 -13.54
N PHE A 22 17.50 23.21 -12.27
CA PHE A 22 17.72 21.89 -11.70
C PHE A 22 16.35 21.21 -11.71
N ALA A 23 16.17 20.20 -12.57
CA ALA A 23 15.08 19.26 -12.38
C ALA A 23 15.23 18.70 -10.95
N ALA A 24 14.17 18.80 -10.14
CA ALA A 24 14.13 18.09 -8.88
C ALA A 24 14.42 16.63 -9.18
N THR A 25 15.49 16.07 -8.61
CA THR A 25 15.59 14.63 -8.47
C THR A 25 14.26 14.18 -7.87
N ASP A 26 13.52 13.31 -8.57
CA ASP A 26 12.29 12.71 -8.07
C ASP A 26 12.63 11.95 -6.78
N SER A 27 12.63 12.68 -5.67
CA SER A 27 12.82 12.11 -4.36
C SER A 27 11.56 11.34 -4.07
N GLN A 28 11.69 10.04 -3.84
CA GLN A 28 10.62 9.21 -3.32
C GLN A 28 9.95 9.94 -2.13
N PRO A 29 8.61 10.03 -2.08
CA PRO A 29 7.94 10.64 -0.93
C PRO A 29 8.42 10.01 0.37
N ALA A 30 8.72 10.84 1.37
CA ALA A 30 9.06 10.33 2.69
C ALA A 30 7.84 9.67 3.33
N ILE A 31 8.07 8.71 4.24
CA ILE A 31 7.01 8.00 4.94
C ILE A 31 7.14 8.27 6.45
N MET A 32 6.02 8.62 7.08
CA MET A 32 5.88 8.78 8.53
C MET A 32 4.81 7.83 9.04
N LEU A 33 5.13 7.03 10.07
CA LEU A 33 4.19 6.23 10.83
C LEU A 33 3.96 6.91 12.18
N GLY A 34 2.82 7.59 12.32
CA GLY A 34 2.62 8.57 13.39
C GLY A 34 3.74 9.62 13.35
N ASP A 35 4.45 9.79 14.47
CA ASP A 35 5.59 10.70 14.59
C ASP A 35 6.93 10.06 14.19
N THR A 36 6.93 8.77 13.79
CA THR A 36 8.17 8.03 13.48
C THR A 36 8.46 8.06 11.99
N ARG A 37 9.68 8.47 11.63
CA ARG A 37 10.15 8.40 10.25
C ARG A 37 10.50 6.96 9.88
N ILE A 38 9.99 6.52 8.73
CA ILE A 38 10.39 5.25 8.12
C ILE A 38 11.59 5.51 7.21
N GLU A 39 12.66 4.74 7.39
CA GLU A 39 13.89 4.83 6.59
C GLU A 39 13.76 4.13 5.22
N ALA A 40 12.68 4.47 4.51
CA ALA A 40 12.41 4.09 3.13
C ALA A 40 11.44 5.10 2.51
N GLY A 41 11.57 5.34 1.20
CA GLY A 41 10.65 6.18 0.44
C GLY A 41 9.46 5.39 -0.10
N ALA A 42 8.34 6.08 -0.34
CA ALA A 42 7.24 5.53 -1.12
C ALA A 42 7.54 5.60 -2.62
N LEU A 43 6.81 4.84 -3.42
CA LEU A 43 6.78 5.01 -4.87
C LEU A 43 5.47 5.64 -5.27
N VAL A 44 5.51 6.49 -6.28
CA VAL A 44 4.31 7.02 -6.92
C VAL A 44 4.38 6.66 -8.39
N ASP A 45 3.45 5.83 -8.86
CA ASP A 45 3.29 5.53 -10.28
C ASP A 45 1.86 5.85 -10.70
N LYS A 46 1.73 6.68 -11.75
CA LYS A 46 0.44 7.11 -12.32
C LYS A 46 -0.58 7.63 -11.29
N GLY A 47 -0.09 8.23 -10.20
CA GLY A 47 -0.92 8.77 -9.12
C GLY A 47 -1.29 7.78 -8.01
N ASN A 48 -0.92 6.51 -8.14
CA ASN A 48 -1.03 5.50 -7.10
C ASN A 48 0.22 5.52 -6.22
N VAL A 49 0.03 5.38 -4.92
CA VAL A 49 1.12 5.31 -3.94
C VAL A 49 1.37 3.84 -3.62
N TYR A 50 2.64 3.46 -3.60
CA TYR A 50 3.09 2.15 -3.17
C TYR A 50 4.07 2.28 -2.00
N LEU A 51 3.89 1.46 -0.99
CA LEU A 51 4.70 1.50 0.23
C LEU A 51 5.54 0.22 0.36
N PRO A 52 6.77 0.31 0.90
CA PRO A 52 7.65 -0.83 1.03
C PRO A 52 7.09 -1.80 2.07
N LEU A 53 6.63 -2.97 1.60
CA LEU A 53 5.89 -3.95 2.39
C LEU A 53 6.62 -4.30 3.68
N ARG A 54 7.89 -4.70 3.56
CA ARG A 54 8.71 -5.16 4.68
C ARG A 54 8.85 -4.08 5.76
N VAL A 55 9.37 -2.92 5.36
CA VAL A 55 9.75 -1.87 6.32
C VAL A 55 8.53 -1.33 7.06
N VAL A 56 7.41 -1.13 6.35
CA VAL A 56 6.17 -0.67 6.99
C VAL A 56 5.56 -1.74 7.89
N SER A 57 5.56 -3.01 7.47
CA SER A 57 5.02 -4.10 8.31
C SER A 57 5.88 -4.34 9.56
N GLU A 58 7.21 -4.33 9.42
CA GLU A 58 8.14 -4.49 10.54
C GLU A 58 8.05 -3.31 11.52
N ALA A 59 7.82 -2.08 11.04
CA ALA A 59 7.57 -0.92 11.90
C ALA A 59 6.27 -1.04 12.72
N LEU A 60 5.31 -1.86 12.27
CA LEU A 60 4.10 -2.22 13.02
C LEU A 60 4.28 -3.45 13.93
N GLY A 61 5.47 -4.04 13.96
CA GLY A 61 5.78 -5.21 14.79
C GLY A 61 5.50 -6.57 14.13
N TYR A 62 5.24 -6.61 12.82
CA TYR A 62 5.11 -7.86 12.07
C TYR A 62 6.47 -8.40 11.64
N GLU A 63 6.62 -9.71 11.65
CA GLU A 63 7.74 -10.41 11.02
C GLU A 63 7.44 -10.68 9.54
N VAL A 64 8.37 -10.35 8.65
CA VAL A 64 8.22 -10.58 7.20
C VAL A 64 9.20 -11.64 6.71
N LYS A 65 8.68 -12.78 6.23
CA LYS A 65 9.48 -13.89 5.70
C LYS A 65 9.25 -14.05 4.21
N TRP A 66 10.33 -14.35 3.48
CA TRP A 66 10.28 -14.68 2.06
C TRP A 66 10.59 -16.16 1.87
N SER A 67 9.72 -16.89 1.16
CA SER A 67 10.00 -18.23 0.63
C SER A 67 10.34 -18.10 -0.85
N GLU A 68 11.62 -18.29 -1.19
CA GLU A 68 12.05 -18.28 -2.59
C GLU A 68 11.45 -19.44 -3.39
N LYS A 69 11.38 -20.63 -2.77
CA LYS A 69 10.85 -21.85 -3.37
C LYS A 69 9.40 -21.68 -3.82
N ASP A 70 8.58 -21.10 -2.95
CA ASP A 70 7.14 -20.97 -3.20
C ASP A 70 6.79 -19.60 -3.79
N ARG A 71 7.77 -18.69 -3.85
CA ARG A 71 7.61 -17.26 -4.19
C ARG A 71 6.52 -16.57 -3.37
N THR A 72 6.48 -16.88 -2.08
CA THR A 72 5.50 -16.36 -1.12
C THR A 72 6.14 -15.47 -0.07
N ILE A 73 5.40 -14.46 0.36
CA ILE A 73 5.76 -13.60 1.49
C ILE A 73 4.79 -13.91 2.63
N SER A 74 5.32 -14.17 3.82
CA SER A 74 4.52 -14.27 5.05
C SER A 74 4.74 -13.01 5.88
N VAL A 75 3.67 -12.33 6.23
CA VAL A 75 3.65 -11.19 7.16
C VAL A 75 2.89 -11.66 8.40
N VAL A 76 3.62 -11.88 9.50
CA VAL A 76 3.13 -12.60 10.70
C VAL A 76 3.22 -11.66 11.89
N GLY A 77 2.13 -11.49 12.62
CA GLY A 77 2.08 -10.61 13.80
C GLY A 77 1.23 -11.22 14.91
N SER A 78 1.07 -10.49 16.02
CA SER A 78 0.20 -10.94 17.11
C SER A 78 -1.28 -10.92 16.75
N GLU A 79 -1.67 -10.08 15.79
CA GLU A 79 -3.07 -9.87 15.42
C GLU A 79 -3.51 -10.66 14.19
N LYS A 80 -2.65 -10.71 13.16
CA LYS A 80 -3.02 -11.22 11.83
C LYS A 80 -1.84 -11.94 11.19
N ASP A 81 -2.15 -13.01 10.48
CA ASP A 81 -1.22 -13.71 9.59
C ASP A 81 -1.65 -13.52 8.14
N ILE A 82 -0.72 -13.04 7.32
CA ILE A 82 -0.97 -12.72 5.92
C ILE A 82 0.04 -13.48 5.06
N VAL A 83 -0.45 -14.13 4.02
CA VAL A 83 0.37 -14.80 3.00
C VAL A 83 0.11 -14.17 1.64
N ILE A 84 1.17 -13.71 0.99
CA ILE A 84 1.12 -13.10 -0.34
C ILE A 84 1.82 -14.05 -1.31
N ASP A 85 1.06 -14.58 -2.26
CA ASP A 85 1.53 -15.41 -3.37
C ASP A 85 1.66 -14.54 -4.62
N LEU A 86 2.90 -14.22 -4.98
CA LEU A 86 3.22 -13.34 -6.11
C LEU A 86 3.03 -14.03 -7.46
N ILE A 87 2.97 -15.36 -7.52
CA ILE A 87 2.76 -16.10 -8.77
C ILE A 87 1.29 -16.03 -9.15
N ASN A 88 0.43 -16.30 -8.18
CA ASN A 88 -1.01 -16.40 -8.38
C ASN A 88 -1.76 -15.09 -8.08
N TYR A 89 -1.04 -14.00 -7.79
CA TYR A 89 -1.60 -12.69 -7.43
C TYR A 89 -2.60 -12.80 -6.28
N LYS A 90 -2.31 -13.66 -5.29
CA LYS A 90 -3.27 -14.03 -4.24
C LYS A 90 -2.75 -13.61 -2.89
N VAL A 91 -3.57 -12.89 -2.15
CA VAL A 91 -3.34 -12.58 -0.74
C VAL A 91 -4.32 -13.40 0.08
N THR A 92 -3.82 -14.02 1.15
CA THR A 92 -4.63 -14.72 2.14
C THR A 92 -4.40 -14.07 3.50
N ALA A 93 -5.42 -13.44 4.06
CA ALA A 93 -5.37 -12.76 5.36
C ALA A 93 -6.57 -13.21 6.20
N ASN A 94 -6.34 -13.63 7.44
CA ASN A 94 -7.41 -14.12 8.34
C ASN A 94 -8.33 -15.16 7.67
N ASP A 95 -7.70 -16.12 6.99
CA ASP A 95 -8.35 -17.16 6.20
C ASP A 95 -9.16 -16.67 4.98
N HIS A 96 -9.26 -15.36 4.73
CA HIS A 96 -9.85 -14.80 3.51
C HIS A 96 -8.83 -14.76 2.38
N ALA A 97 -9.13 -15.39 1.25
CA ALA A 97 -8.30 -15.29 0.06
C ALA A 97 -8.90 -14.31 -0.95
N TYR A 98 -8.12 -13.33 -1.40
CA TYR A 98 -8.50 -12.41 -2.46
C TYR A 98 -7.33 -12.22 -3.44
N TYR A 99 -7.64 -11.71 -4.63
CA TYR A 99 -6.66 -11.56 -5.69
C TYR A 99 -6.33 -10.08 -5.92
N THR A 100 -5.05 -9.76 -5.94
CA THR A 100 -4.55 -8.42 -6.25
C THR A 100 -3.22 -8.52 -7.00
N GLY A 101 -3.12 -7.75 -8.08
CA GLY A 101 -1.88 -7.51 -8.80
C GLY A 101 -1.25 -6.17 -8.44
N ASP A 102 -1.75 -5.50 -7.41
CA ASP A 102 -1.32 -4.14 -7.04
C ASP A 102 -0.06 -4.15 -6.17
N TYR A 103 1.02 -4.63 -6.78
CA TYR A 103 2.35 -4.59 -6.21
C TYR A 103 3.38 -4.24 -7.29
N THR A 104 4.52 -3.72 -6.85
CA THR A 104 5.68 -3.48 -7.72
C THR A 104 6.95 -3.91 -7.03
N ILE A 105 7.96 -4.27 -7.82
CA ILE A 105 9.29 -4.61 -7.35
C ILE A 105 10.22 -3.49 -7.79
N PHE A 106 10.86 -2.84 -6.82
CA PHE A 106 11.79 -1.74 -7.06
C PHE A 106 12.99 -1.88 -6.13
N GLU A 107 14.20 -1.88 -6.71
CA GLU A 107 15.46 -2.09 -5.97
C GLU A 107 15.40 -3.30 -5.03
N ASP A 108 15.01 -4.46 -5.57
CA ASP A 108 14.87 -5.74 -4.85
C ASP A 108 13.92 -5.70 -3.63
N ARG A 109 13.08 -4.68 -3.54
CA ARG A 109 12.05 -4.53 -2.50
C ARG A 109 10.67 -4.63 -3.12
N ILE A 110 9.77 -5.26 -2.37
CA ILE A 110 8.37 -5.39 -2.75
C ILE A 110 7.61 -4.22 -2.15
N TYR A 111 6.89 -3.52 -3.00
CA TYR A 111 5.99 -2.45 -2.63
C TYR A 111 4.56 -2.87 -2.94
N MET A 112 3.65 -2.62 -2.02
CA MET A 112 2.22 -2.90 -2.18
C MET A 112 1.46 -1.56 -2.28
N GLY A 113 0.32 -1.56 -2.95
CA GLY A 113 -0.58 -0.40 -2.94
C GLY A 113 -1.08 -0.07 -1.53
N THR A 114 -1.54 1.16 -1.32
CA THR A 114 -2.02 1.65 -0.01
C THR A 114 -3.18 0.84 0.57
N ASP A 115 -4.00 0.25 -0.30
CA ASP A 115 -5.18 -0.52 0.09
C ASP A 115 -4.76 -1.78 0.84
N PHE A 116 -3.65 -2.43 0.46
CA PHE A 116 -3.11 -3.57 1.21
C PHE A 116 -2.87 -3.24 2.68
N PHE A 117 -2.24 -2.09 2.95
CA PHE A 117 -1.94 -1.65 4.32
C PHE A 117 -3.20 -1.22 5.08
N SER A 118 -4.15 -0.62 4.36
CA SER A 118 -5.43 -0.21 4.95
C SER A 118 -6.26 -1.42 5.36
N ASP A 119 -6.41 -2.39 4.46
CA ASP A 119 -7.28 -3.55 4.64
C ASP A 119 -6.69 -4.58 5.60
N ASN A 120 -5.37 -4.80 5.54
CA ASN A 120 -4.73 -5.90 6.28
C ASN A 120 -4.01 -5.45 7.54
N LEU A 121 -3.48 -4.22 7.56
CA LEU A 121 -2.63 -3.72 8.64
C LEU A 121 -3.24 -2.54 9.40
N GLY A 122 -4.51 -2.22 9.14
CA GLY A 122 -5.27 -1.22 9.90
C GLY A 122 -4.70 0.20 9.79
N LEU A 123 -4.04 0.52 8.67
CA LEU A 123 -3.43 1.83 8.46
C LEU A 123 -4.32 2.77 7.65
N ARG A 124 -4.50 4.00 8.14
CA ARG A 124 -4.96 5.10 7.30
C ARG A 124 -3.76 5.71 6.59
N VAL A 125 -3.80 5.74 5.27
CA VAL A 125 -2.76 6.36 4.43
C VAL A 125 -3.22 7.72 3.91
N ARG A 126 -2.40 8.75 4.11
CA ARG A 126 -2.63 10.10 3.58
C ARG A 126 -1.39 10.55 2.82
N TRP A 127 -1.59 11.13 1.64
CA TRP A 127 -0.51 11.73 0.87
C TRP A 127 -0.62 13.26 0.85
N ASP A 128 0.34 13.92 1.49
CA ASP A 128 0.60 15.34 1.31
C ASP A 128 1.49 15.55 0.09
N ARG A 129 0.86 15.89 -1.03
CA ARG A 129 1.54 16.16 -2.31
C ARG A 129 2.45 17.40 -2.26
N GLN A 130 2.12 18.39 -1.43
CA GLN A 130 2.89 19.64 -1.38
C GLN A 130 4.22 19.43 -0.66
N ASN A 131 4.19 18.65 0.42
CA ASN A 131 5.38 18.32 1.21
C ASN A 131 6.06 17.00 0.80
N ASN A 132 5.54 16.33 -0.24
CA ASN A 132 6.02 15.03 -0.71
C ASN A 132 6.15 13.99 0.42
N LEU A 133 5.09 13.86 1.21
CA LEU A 133 5.07 13.11 2.46
C LEU A 133 3.85 12.20 2.54
N ILE A 134 4.08 10.92 2.84
CA ILE A 134 3.05 9.95 3.18
C ILE A 134 2.94 9.85 4.70
N GLN A 135 1.76 10.12 5.24
CA GLN A 135 1.43 9.88 6.63
C GLN A 135 0.63 8.59 6.77
N LEU A 136 1.09 7.72 7.64
CA LEU A 136 0.46 6.48 8.05
C LEU A 136 0.01 6.63 9.50
N GLU A 137 -1.25 6.36 9.76
CA GLU A 137 -1.84 6.39 11.09
C GLU A 137 -2.49 5.03 11.38
N SER A 138 -2.16 4.40 12.49
CA SER A 138 -2.90 3.23 12.97
C SER A 138 -4.34 3.64 13.30
N VAL A 139 -5.30 2.86 12.80
CA VAL A 139 -6.72 3.06 13.08
C VAL A 139 -7.10 2.20 14.28
N GLN A 140 -7.80 2.80 15.24
CA GLN A 140 -8.44 2.03 16.30
C GLN A 140 -9.62 1.25 15.70
N GLU A 141 -9.49 -0.07 15.62
CA GLU A 141 -10.57 -0.95 15.16
C GLU A 141 -11.68 -1.04 16.24
N ASN A 142 -12.92 -1.21 15.79
CA ASN A 142 -14.05 -1.48 16.69
C ASN A 142 -13.86 -2.86 17.34
N ALA A 143 -14.40 -3.05 18.54
CA ALA A 143 -14.36 -4.33 19.26
C ALA A 143 -15.33 -5.39 18.68
N ILE A 144 -15.35 -5.52 17.35
CA ILE A 144 -16.06 -6.56 16.60
C ILE A 144 -15.03 -7.44 15.91
N SER A 145 -15.41 -8.66 15.56
CA SER A 145 -14.57 -9.54 14.75
C SER A 145 -15.29 -9.90 13.46
N ILE A 146 -14.51 -10.07 12.39
CA ILE A 146 -14.99 -10.56 11.10
C ILE A 146 -14.35 -11.91 10.86
N LYS A 147 -15.18 -12.93 10.68
CA LYS A 147 -14.77 -14.30 10.36
C LYS A 147 -15.09 -14.58 8.91
N THR A 148 -14.16 -15.21 8.20
CA THR A 148 -14.42 -15.69 6.84
C THR A 148 -15.14 -17.02 6.91
N ILE A 149 -16.32 -17.11 6.31
CA ILE A 149 -17.03 -18.36 6.07
C ILE A 149 -16.70 -18.85 4.67
N LYS A 150 -16.46 -20.16 4.53
CA LYS A 150 -16.13 -20.81 3.26
C LYS A 150 -17.12 -21.91 2.97
N GLU A 151 -17.69 -21.88 1.77
CA GLU A 151 -18.53 -22.95 1.24
C GLU A 151 -17.88 -23.51 -0.02
N VAL A 152 -17.60 -24.81 -0.02
CA VAL A 152 -16.94 -25.50 -1.14
C VAL A 152 -17.93 -26.43 -1.81
N SER A 153 -18.06 -26.29 -3.12
CA SER A 153 -18.77 -27.22 -3.98
C SER A 153 -17.80 -27.79 -4.99
N GLU A 154 -17.68 -29.11 -5.06
CA GLU A 154 -16.71 -29.78 -5.91
C GLU A 154 -17.36 -30.92 -6.68
N THR A 155 -17.04 -30.97 -7.96
CA THR A 155 -17.41 -32.01 -8.93
C THR A 155 -16.12 -32.51 -9.58
N ASP A 156 -16.20 -33.53 -10.43
CA ASP A 156 -15.01 -34.09 -11.11
C ASP A 156 -14.28 -33.10 -12.03
N ILE A 157 -14.92 -31.98 -12.42
CA ILE A 157 -14.38 -31.00 -13.37
C ILE A 157 -14.23 -29.59 -12.81
N ILE A 158 -14.99 -29.26 -11.76
CA ILE A 158 -15.11 -27.90 -11.24
C ILE A 158 -15.11 -27.95 -9.72
N LYS A 159 -14.30 -27.08 -9.14
CA LYS A 159 -14.30 -26.74 -7.72
C LYS A 159 -14.63 -25.25 -7.58
N ILE A 160 -15.68 -24.95 -6.82
CA ILE A 160 -16.13 -23.61 -6.50
C ILE A 160 -15.94 -23.42 -5.00
N THR A 161 -15.30 -22.32 -4.62
CA THR A 161 -15.20 -21.87 -3.24
C THR A 161 -15.87 -20.51 -3.12
N SER A 162 -16.99 -20.44 -2.42
CA SER A 162 -17.59 -19.16 -2.00
C SER A 162 -17.00 -18.75 -0.66
N GLN A 163 -16.70 -17.45 -0.52
CA GLN A 163 -16.13 -16.87 0.70
C GLN A 163 -16.92 -15.62 1.05
N TYR A 164 -17.40 -15.49 2.28
CA TYR A 164 -18.14 -14.31 2.73
C TYR A 164 -17.83 -13.97 4.20
N PRO A 165 -17.93 -12.70 4.60
CA PRO A 165 -17.69 -12.29 5.97
C PRO A 165 -18.88 -12.58 6.89
N GLN A 166 -18.59 -12.92 8.14
CA GLN A 166 -19.55 -13.00 9.22
C GLN A 166 -19.07 -12.12 10.38
N ILE A 167 -19.91 -11.19 10.81
CA ILE A 167 -19.63 -10.27 11.91
C ILE A 167 -20.02 -10.93 13.24
N ASP A 168 -19.20 -10.68 14.26
CA ASP A 168 -19.41 -11.10 15.64
C ASP A 168 -19.01 -9.98 16.61
N GLY A 169 -19.61 -9.95 17.79
CA GLY A 169 -19.32 -8.96 18.84
C GLY A 169 -20.13 -7.66 18.80
N LEU A 170 -21.21 -7.57 18.02
CA LEU A 170 -22.13 -6.44 18.10
C LEU A 170 -23.00 -6.51 19.37
N VAL A 171 -23.32 -5.34 19.93
CA VAL A 171 -24.16 -5.24 21.14
C VAL A 171 -25.60 -5.70 20.87
N ASP A 172 -26.13 -5.40 19.68
CA ASP A 172 -27.47 -5.80 19.26
C ASP A 172 -27.39 -7.06 18.39
N GLN A 173 -27.80 -8.18 18.97
CA GLN A 173 -27.77 -9.48 18.30
C GLN A 173 -28.74 -9.56 17.12
N ALA A 174 -29.90 -8.91 17.19
CA ALA A 174 -30.86 -8.94 16.08
C ALA A 174 -30.32 -8.19 14.86
N VAL A 175 -29.62 -7.08 15.09
CA VAL A 175 -28.90 -6.35 14.03
C VAL A 175 -27.76 -7.20 13.48
N GLN A 176 -26.96 -7.85 14.33
CA GLN A 176 -25.88 -8.75 13.90
C GLN A 176 -26.41 -9.88 13.00
N ASP A 177 -27.46 -10.56 13.45
CA ASP A 177 -28.05 -11.68 12.72
C ASP A 177 -28.61 -11.22 11.37
N ASN A 178 -29.24 -10.05 11.33
CA ASN A 178 -29.74 -9.47 10.08
C ASN A 178 -28.61 -9.13 9.09
N ILE A 179 -27.53 -8.50 9.56
CA ILE A 179 -26.36 -8.20 8.71
C ILE A 179 -25.75 -9.50 8.18
N ASN A 180 -25.55 -10.49 9.05
CA ASN A 180 -24.98 -11.78 8.66
C ASN A 180 -25.87 -12.56 7.69
N SER A 181 -27.19 -12.44 7.80
CA SER A 181 -28.11 -13.02 6.83
C SER A 181 -27.92 -12.39 5.45
N VAL A 182 -27.83 -11.05 5.39
CA VAL A 182 -27.63 -10.33 4.12
C VAL A 182 -26.26 -10.64 3.50
N LEU A 183 -25.21 -10.77 4.30
CA LEU A 183 -23.86 -11.09 3.80
C LEU A 183 -23.73 -12.52 3.26
N LYS A 184 -24.63 -13.41 3.65
CA LYS A 184 -24.64 -14.81 3.21
C LYS A 184 -25.38 -15.01 1.87
N GLU A 185 -26.35 -14.15 1.57
CA GLU A 185 -27.14 -14.19 0.32
C GLU A 185 -26.32 -13.77 -0.91
#